data_AF-A0A2G6C938-F1
#
_entry.id   AF-A0A2G6C938-F1
#
_cell.length_a   1.000
_cell.length_b   1.000
_cell.length_c   1.000
_cell.angle_alpha   90.00
_cell.angle_beta   90.00
_cell.angle_gamma   90.00
#
_symmetry.space_group_name_H-M   'P 1'
#
loop_
_entity.id
_entity.type
_entity.pdbx_description
1 polymer ?
#
loop_
_entity_poly.entity_id
_entity_poly.type
_entity_poly.pdbx_seq_one_letter_code
_entity_poly.pdbx_strand_id
1 'polypeptide(L)'
;MKLILTLAGLLVTLSVSSFVSADKVAPPKPAPIPGDAARTLLKGVVNKAILPLYESLDAKAQSLVTTTQSFCEKPDSEGLDDTRDKWAEVLSGWSKTSGLLFGPAVENEIDFSIYFRPAKKAVIKNVLAGEGDIDLTAIGKAGVGGQGLATLEYLLFDRELSDEQQLSAFMADEQRRCDYLVSASTLLAKNLKTIVHGWVSDGGNYGEAMWTAGEGSAYFTEAYQPVELLVNSLYQSVQAVEIKKLGVPLGLRGSRSGKPKAYPYKLEAWRSGRSLANINSTLSGLQSVLVEGGILQWLRDNKHADLAKQ
;
A
#
# COMPACT_ATOMS: atom_id res chain seq x y z
N MET A 1 -14.50 -12.11 15.70
CA MET A 1 -14.23 -11.01 16.67
C MET A 1 -14.18 -11.56 18.10
N LYS A 2 -13.24 -12.48 18.34
CA LYS A 2 -12.92 -13.08 19.64
C LYS A 2 -11.47 -13.51 19.51
N LEU A 3 -10.53 -12.61 19.82
CA LEU A 3 -9.15 -12.92 20.23
C LEU A 3 -8.40 -11.61 20.55
N ILE A 4 -8.95 -10.83 21.47
CA ILE A 4 -8.22 -9.77 22.17
C ILE A 4 -8.65 -9.91 23.62
N LEU A 5 -7.67 -10.01 24.53
CA LEU A 5 -7.74 -10.24 25.99
C LEU A 5 -7.29 -11.62 26.45
N THR A 6 -5.97 -11.81 26.55
CA THR A 6 -5.34 -12.51 27.70
C THR A 6 -3.85 -12.25 27.69
N LEU A 7 -3.42 -11.18 28.35
CA LEU A 7 -2.04 -11.05 28.84
C LEU A 7 -2.03 -10.14 30.07
N ALA A 8 -2.41 -10.73 31.20
CA ALA A 8 -2.16 -10.19 32.52
C ALA A 8 -2.11 -11.34 33.54
N GLY A 9 -0.92 -11.56 34.09
CA GLY A 9 -0.73 -12.20 35.39
C GLY A 9 -0.53 -13.72 35.37
N LEU A 10 0.72 -14.16 35.57
CA LEU A 10 0.98 -15.12 36.64
C LEU A 10 2.39 -14.94 37.21
N LEU A 11 2.42 -14.80 38.54
CA LEU A 11 3.59 -14.62 39.39
C LEU A 11 4.53 -15.82 39.38
N VAL A 12 5.81 -15.50 39.30
CA VAL A 12 6.93 -15.96 40.16
C VAL A 12 6.65 -17.17 41.08
N THR A 13 7.29 -18.29 40.74
CA THR A 13 7.80 -19.25 41.73
C THR A 13 9.30 -19.41 41.52
N LEU A 14 10.10 -18.89 42.46
CA LEU A 14 11.54 -19.13 42.55
C LEU A 14 11.77 -20.62 42.88
N SER A 15 12.34 -21.37 41.94
CA SER A 15 13.13 -22.55 42.25
C SER A 15 14.59 -22.22 41.95
N VAL A 16 15.38 -22.11 43.02
CA VAL A 16 16.83 -21.96 42.94
C VAL A 16 17.39 -23.23 42.28
N SER A 17 17.82 -23.11 41.04
CA SER A 17 18.63 -24.11 40.36
C SER A 17 19.93 -23.46 39.94
N SER A 18 21.01 -24.08 40.40
CA SER A 18 22.40 -23.69 40.34
C SER A 18 22.80 -22.98 39.04
N PHE A 19 23.50 -21.86 39.20
CA PHE A 19 24.20 -21.16 38.14
C PHE A 19 25.21 -22.10 37.49
N VAL A 20 24.86 -22.64 36.33
CA VAL A 20 25.84 -22.96 35.30
C VAL A 20 25.95 -21.71 34.44
N SER A 21 27.08 -21.01 34.53
CA SER A 21 27.46 -20.01 33.53
C SER A 21 27.64 -20.73 32.20
N ALA A 22 26.53 -20.94 31.49
CA ALA A 22 26.57 -21.11 30.05
C ALA A 22 26.93 -19.74 29.50
N ASP A 23 28.14 -19.63 28.92
CA ASP A 23 28.44 -18.56 27.99
C ASP A 23 27.21 -18.37 27.10
N LYS A 24 26.61 -17.18 27.13
CA LYS A 24 25.54 -16.82 26.19
C LYS A 24 26.18 -16.69 24.82
N VAL A 25 26.54 -17.83 24.22
CA VAL A 25 26.82 -17.95 22.80
C VAL A 25 25.54 -17.47 22.14
N ALA A 26 25.59 -16.28 21.54
CA ALA A 26 24.49 -15.82 20.70
C ALA A 26 24.16 -16.97 19.74
N PRO A 27 22.87 -17.31 19.55
CA PRO A 27 22.51 -18.38 18.63
C PRO A 27 23.22 -18.12 17.30
N PRO A 28 23.84 -19.15 16.70
CA PRO A 28 24.57 -18.98 15.45
C PRO A 28 23.67 -18.26 14.45
N LYS A 29 24.19 -17.21 13.81
CA LYS A 29 23.47 -16.50 12.75
C LYS A 29 22.93 -17.56 11.79
N PRO A 30 21.62 -17.58 11.49
CA PRO A 30 21.07 -18.57 10.57
C PRO A 30 21.89 -18.60 9.29
N ALA A 31 22.22 -19.79 8.82
CA ALA A 31 22.87 -19.93 7.53
C ALA A 31 21.99 -19.26 6.46
N PRO A 32 22.58 -18.52 5.51
CA PRO A 32 21.82 -17.95 4.40
C PRO A 32 21.04 -19.05 3.67
N ILE A 33 19.85 -18.71 3.17
CA ILE A 33 19.10 -19.57 2.27
C ILE A 33 19.99 -19.97 1.08
N PRO A 34 20.09 -21.28 0.72
CA PRO A 34 20.86 -21.69 -0.45
C PRO A 34 20.40 -20.98 -1.73
N GLY A 35 21.32 -20.62 -2.62
CA GLY A 35 21.02 -19.81 -3.81
C GLY A 35 19.88 -20.35 -4.66
N ASP A 36 19.90 -21.64 -5.01
CA ASP A 36 18.84 -22.29 -5.80
C ASP A 36 17.47 -22.25 -5.10
N ALA A 37 17.48 -22.43 -3.77
CA ALA A 37 16.26 -22.38 -2.96
C ALA A 37 15.70 -20.94 -2.92
N ALA A 38 16.56 -19.93 -2.78
CA ALA A 38 16.18 -18.52 -2.81
C ALA A 38 15.55 -18.14 -4.15
N ARG A 39 16.21 -18.51 -5.26
CA ARG A 39 15.71 -18.26 -6.62
C ARG A 39 14.36 -18.93 -6.87
N THR A 40 14.21 -20.19 -6.48
CA THR A 40 12.94 -20.93 -6.62
C THR A 40 11.82 -20.26 -5.83
N LEU A 41 12.09 -19.86 -4.57
CA LEU A 41 11.13 -19.15 -3.74
C LEU A 41 10.72 -17.81 -4.37
N LEU A 42 11.70 -16.99 -4.79
CA LEU A 42 11.44 -15.67 -5.36
C LEU A 42 10.68 -15.75 -6.69
N LYS A 43 10.97 -16.74 -7.54
CA LYS A 43 10.17 -16.99 -8.74
C LYS A 43 8.72 -17.31 -8.41
N GLY A 44 8.49 -18.06 -7.33
CA GLY A 44 7.14 -18.31 -6.79
C GLY A 44 6.46 -17.03 -6.31
N VAL A 45 7.14 -16.26 -5.46
CA VAL A 45 6.63 -15.00 -4.89
C VAL A 45 6.28 -13.99 -6.00
N VAL A 46 7.15 -13.80 -6.98
CA VAL A 46 6.92 -12.84 -8.06
C VAL A 46 5.69 -13.24 -8.88
N ASN A 47 5.66 -14.48 -9.37
CA ASN A 47 4.63 -14.93 -10.32
C ASN A 47 3.27 -15.20 -9.66
N LYS A 48 3.24 -15.54 -8.37
CA LYS A 48 2.00 -15.94 -7.68
C LYS A 48 1.44 -14.90 -6.74
N ALA A 49 2.23 -13.88 -6.36
CA ALA A 49 1.77 -12.83 -5.46
C ALA A 49 2.04 -11.42 -6.00
N ILE A 50 3.30 -11.06 -6.25
CA ILE A 50 3.65 -9.66 -6.59
C ILE A 50 2.98 -9.21 -7.88
N LEU A 51 3.18 -9.95 -8.98
CA LEU A 51 2.65 -9.57 -10.28
C LEU A 51 1.11 -9.59 -10.30
N PRO A 52 0.42 -10.66 -9.81
CA PRO A 52 -1.04 -10.65 -9.71
C PRO A 52 -1.62 -9.50 -8.88
N LEU A 53 -0.95 -9.08 -7.80
CA LEU A 53 -1.39 -7.94 -7.00
C LEU A 53 -1.32 -6.62 -7.77
N TYR A 54 -0.25 -6.37 -8.52
CA TYR A 54 -0.11 -5.16 -9.34
C TYR A 54 -1.01 -5.18 -10.58
N GLU A 55 -1.15 -6.31 -11.27
CA GLU A 55 -2.07 -6.45 -12.41
C GLU A 55 -3.53 -6.24 -11.98
N SER A 56 -3.92 -6.84 -10.84
CA SER A 56 -5.25 -6.64 -10.28
C SER A 56 -5.50 -5.19 -9.85
N LEU A 57 -4.45 -4.46 -9.45
CA LEU A 57 -4.54 -3.04 -9.12
C LEU A 57 -4.65 -2.16 -10.38
N ASP A 58 -3.85 -2.41 -11.41
CA ASP A 58 -3.95 -1.71 -12.69
C ASP A 58 -5.35 -1.87 -13.30
N ALA A 59 -5.90 -3.09 -13.34
CA ALA A 59 -7.26 -3.33 -13.85
C ALA A 59 -8.35 -2.53 -13.11
N LYS A 60 -8.23 -2.38 -11.78
CA LYS A 60 -9.14 -1.54 -10.99
C LYS A 60 -8.98 -0.06 -11.35
N ALA A 61 -7.76 0.39 -11.61
CA ALA A 61 -7.50 1.77 -12.01
C ALA A 61 -8.04 2.08 -13.40
N GLN A 62 -7.93 1.16 -14.36
CA GLN A 62 -8.59 1.29 -15.66
C GLN A 62 -10.12 1.37 -15.50
N SER A 63 -10.70 0.53 -14.64
CA SER A 63 -12.14 0.57 -14.34
C SER A 63 -12.56 1.91 -13.72
N LEU A 64 -11.73 2.48 -12.84
CA LEU A 64 -11.95 3.81 -12.27
C LEU A 64 -11.94 4.89 -13.36
N VAL A 65 -11.03 4.84 -14.33
CA VAL A 65 -10.99 5.80 -15.46
C VAL A 65 -12.27 5.75 -16.28
N THR A 66 -12.73 4.56 -16.66
CA THR A 66 -13.99 4.42 -17.41
C THR A 66 -15.18 4.95 -16.61
N THR A 67 -15.20 4.70 -15.30
CA THR A 67 -16.30 5.15 -14.42
C THR A 67 -16.29 6.66 -14.23
N THR A 68 -15.12 7.28 -14.04
CA THR A 68 -15.02 8.75 -13.91
C THR A 68 -15.40 9.46 -15.20
N GLN A 69 -15.03 8.91 -16.37
CA GLN A 69 -15.45 9.43 -17.67
C GLN A 69 -16.98 9.37 -17.82
N SER A 70 -17.58 8.20 -17.59
CA SER A 70 -19.04 8.04 -17.68
C SER A 70 -19.79 8.93 -16.70
N PHE A 71 -19.32 9.04 -15.46
CA PHE A 71 -19.93 9.93 -14.45
C PHE A 71 -19.85 11.40 -14.90
N CYS A 72 -18.74 11.81 -15.49
CA CYS A 72 -18.54 13.21 -15.87
C CYS A 72 -19.24 13.63 -17.16
N GLU A 73 -19.66 12.71 -18.01
CA GLU A 73 -20.56 13.00 -19.14
C GLU A 73 -21.96 13.39 -18.67
N LYS A 74 -22.42 12.77 -17.57
CA LYS A 74 -23.73 13.02 -16.99
C LYS A 74 -23.70 12.77 -15.47
N PRO A 75 -23.29 13.78 -14.67
CA PRO A 75 -23.24 13.60 -13.22
C PRO A 75 -24.63 13.32 -12.65
N ASP A 76 -24.76 12.27 -11.86
CA ASP A 76 -25.92 11.96 -11.04
C ASP A 76 -25.50 11.24 -9.74
N SER A 77 -26.47 10.94 -8.87
CA SER A 77 -26.18 10.33 -7.57
C SER A 77 -25.60 8.92 -7.71
N GLU A 78 -26.12 8.11 -8.64
CA GLU A 78 -25.68 6.74 -8.87
C GLU A 78 -24.24 6.73 -9.39
N GLY A 79 -23.93 7.56 -10.38
CA GLY A 79 -22.57 7.69 -10.92
C GLY A 79 -21.56 8.23 -9.90
N LEU A 80 -21.98 9.10 -8.97
CA LEU A 80 -21.11 9.56 -7.88
C LEU A 80 -20.75 8.40 -6.93
N ASP A 81 -21.73 7.59 -6.55
CA ASP A 81 -21.53 6.44 -5.66
C ASP A 81 -20.70 5.34 -6.35
N ASP A 82 -20.97 5.02 -7.60
CA ASP A 82 -20.17 4.09 -8.41
C ASP A 82 -18.71 4.56 -8.52
N THR A 83 -18.49 5.85 -8.74
CA THR A 83 -17.14 6.43 -8.81
C THR A 83 -16.41 6.32 -7.46
N ARG A 84 -17.12 6.56 -6.34
CA ARG A 84 -16.58 6.42 -4.99
C ARG A 84 -16.19 4.98 -4.68
N ASP A 85 -17.00 4.02 -5.11
CA ASP A 85 -16.75 2.59 -4.95
C ASP A 85 -15.53 2.15 -5.77
N LYS A 86 -15.43 2.56 -7.04
CA LYS A 86 -14.26 2.27 -7.88
C LYS A 86 -12.99 2.92 -7.34
N TRP A 87 -13.08 4.13 -6.79
CA TRP A 87 -11.95 4.74 -6.10
C TRP A 87 -11.51 3.92 -4.87
N ALA A 88 -12.48 3.45 -4.07
CA ALA A 88 -12.21 2.64 -2.90
C ALA A 88 -11.60 1.26 -3.25
N GLU A 89 -11.99 0.67 -4.38
CA GLU A 89 -11.38 -0.54 -4.94
C GLU A 89 -9.89 -0.32 -5.27
N VAL A 90 -9.54 0.78 -5.95
CA VAL A 90 -8.13 1.12 -6.27
C VAL A 90 -7.33 1.36 -4.98
N LEU A 91 -7.87 2.13 -4.03
CA LEU A 91 -7.22 2.36 -2.74
C LEU A 91 -6.94 1.06 -1.98
N SER A 92 -7.89 0.12 -2.02
CA SER A 92 -7.74 -1.18 -1.38
C SER A 92 -6.68 -2.03 -2.09
N GLY A 93 -6.66 -2.02 -3.42
CA GLY A 93 -5.62 -2.69 -4.20
C GLY A 93 -4.22 -2.13 -3.91
N TRP A 94 -4.05 -0.81 -3.87
CA TRP A 94 -2.78 -0.18 -3.48
C TRP A 94 -2.41 -0.48 -2.02
N SER A 95 -3.40 -0.57 -1.13
CA SER A 95 -3.15 -0.97 0.26
C SER A 95 -2.63 -2.42 0.34
N LYS A 96 -3.10 -3.34 -0.51
CA LYS A 96 -2.58 -4.72 -0.60
C LYS A 96 -1.13 -4.78 -1.06
N THR A 97 -0.63 -3.81 -1.84
CA THR A 97 0.77 -3.78 -2.28
C THR A 97 1.71 -3.11 -1.26
N SER A 98 1.25 -2.74 -0.06
CA SER A 98 2.04 -1.99 0.93
C SER A 98 3.30 -2.71 1.43
N GLY A 99 3.40 -4.04 1.26
CA GLY A 99 4.61 -4.82 1.58
C GLY A 99 5.56 -4.98 0.39
N LEU A 100 5.25 -4.33 -0.74
CA LEU A 100 5.91 -4.48 -2.03
C LEU A 100 6.43 -3.12 -2.56
N LEU A 101 6.55 -2.11 -1.69
CA LEU A 101 7.01 -0.77 -2.05
C LEU A 101 8.55 -0.75 -2.21
N PHE A 102 9.04 -1.43 -3.23
CA PHE A 102 10.42 -1.49 -3.68
C PHE A 102 10.47 -1.73 -5.19
N GLY A 103 11.66 -1.61 -5.80
CA GLY A 103 11.82 -1.78 -7.24
C GLY A 103 10.94 -0.80 -8.04
N PRO A 104 10.21 -1.25 -9.07
CA PRO A 104 9.40 -0.39 -9.94
C PRO A 104 8.39 0.51 -9.20
N ALA A 105 7.94 0.10 -8.01
CA ALA A 105 6.96 0.87 -7.25
C ALA A 105 7.53 2.15 -6.61
N VAL A 106 8.85 2.26 -6.46
CA VAL A 106 9.51 3.43 -5.86
C VAL A 106 10.48 4.14 -6.82
N GLU A 107 10.72 3.55 -7.99
CA GLU A 107 11.49 4.19 -9.05
C GLU A 107 10.82 5.50 -9.47
N ASN A 108 11.64 6.55 -9.59
CA ASN A 108 11.18 7.91 -9.89
C ASN A 108 10.06 8.42 -8.95
N GLU A 109 10.02 7.93 -7.71
CA GLU A 109 9.05 8.37 -6.69
C GLU A 109 7.58 8.14 -7.11
N ILE A 110 7.34 7.11 -7.93
CA ILE A 110 6.00 6.84 -8.47
C ILE A 110 4.98 6.51 -7.36
N ASP A 111 5.39 5.90 -6.26
CA ASP A 111 4.55 5.67 -5.08
C ASP A 111 3.96 6.96 -4.48
N PHE A 112 4.73 8.06 -4.48
CA PHE A 112 4.19 9.36 -4.08
C PHE A 112 3.17 9.89 -5.09
N SER A 113 3.38 9.64 -6.39
CA SER A 113 2.41 9.98 -7.43
C SER A 113 1.13 9.15 -7.33
N ILE A 114 1.21 7.91 -6.83
CA ILE A 114 0.03 7.08 -6.53
C ILE A 114 -0.71 7.57 -5.29
N TYR A 115 -0.02 7.79 -4.17
CA TYR A 115 -0.70 8.12 -2.92
C TYR A 115 0.09 8.97 -1.91
N PHE A 116 0.30 10.25 -2.24
CA PHE A 116 0.86 11.25 -1.33
C PHE A 116 -0.17 11.78 -0.32
N ARG A 117 0.12 11.66 0.98
CA ARG A 117 -0.82 11.95 2.08
C ARG A 117 -0.29 12.99 3.07
N PRO A 118 -1.16 13.78 3.71
CA PRO A 118 -2.58 13.97 3.38
C PRO A 118 -2.75 14.79 2.08
N ALA A 119 -3.96 14.79 1.52
CA ALA A 119 -4.33 15.59 0.36
C ALA A 119 -3.91 17.08 0.52
N LYS A 120 -3.27 17.64 -0.50
CA LYS A 120 -2.76 19.02 -0.46
C LYS A 120 -3.85 19.99 -0.91
N LYS A 121 -4.79 20.29 -0.01
CA LYS A 121 -5.96 21.15 -0.29
C LYS A 121 -5.64 22.43 -1.06
N ALA A 122 -4.55 23.13 -0.71
CA ALA A 122 -4.16 24.36 -1.38
C ALA A 122 -3.81 24.12 -2.86
N VAL A 123 -3.04 23.07 -3.16
CA VAL A 123 -2.69 22.69 -4.55
C VAL A 123 -3.97 22.34 -5.33
N ILE A 124 -4.83 21.50 -4.75
CA ILE A 124 -6.07 21.05 -5.39
C ILE A 124 -7.01 22.23 -5.67
N LYS A 125 -7.18 23.14 -4.70
CA LYS A 125 -7.98 24.35 -4.87
C LYS A 125 -7.40 25.30 -5.92
N ASN A 126 -6.08 25.44 -5.98
CA ASN A 126 -5.43 26.29 -6.99
C ASN A 126 -5.63 25.73 -8.41
N VAL A 127 -5.59 24.41 -8.60
CA VAL A 127 -5.90 23.80 -9.91
C VAL A 127 -7.37 24.05 -10.28
N LEU A 128 -8.29 23.85 -9.33
CA LEU A 128 -9.72 24.11 -9.56
C LEU A 128 -10.03 25.58 -9.84
N ALA A 129 -9.31 26.52 -9.23
CA ALA A 129 -9.51 27.96 -9.41
C ALA A 129 -8.72 28.58 -10.57
N GLY A 130 -7.85 27.81 -11.25
CA GLY A 130 -7.11 28.29 -12.40
C GLY A 130 -8.01 28.54 -13.61
N GLU A 131 -7.49 29.23 -14.63
CA GLU A 131 -8.23 29.51 -15.87
C GLU A 131 -7.86 28.56 -17.03
N GLY A 132 -6.73 27.86 -16.93
CA GLY A 132 -6.29 26.90 -17.94
C GLY A 132 -7.01 25.55 -17.85
N ASP A 133 -6.92 24.79 -18.94
CA ASP A 133 -7.43 23.43 -19.04
C ASP A 133 -6.81 22.51 -17.98
N ILE A 134 -7.62 21.59 -17.42
CA ILE A 134 -7.16 20.60 -16.47
C ILE A 134 -6.94 19.27 -17.19
N ASP A 135 -5.81 19.16 -17.89
CA ASP A 135 -5.37 17.96 -18.61
C ASP A 135 -4.27 17.18 -17.85
N LEU A 136 -3.78 16.09 -18.42
CA LEU A 136 -2.68 15.29 -17.85
C LEU A 136 -1.42 16.12 -17.61
N THR A 137 -1.14 17.11 -18.47
CA THR A 137 0.03 17.99 -18.35
C THR A 137 -0.11 18.91 -17.14
N ALA A 138 -1.27 19.52 -16.95
CA ALA A 138 -1.58 20.39 -15.82
C ALA A 138 -1.51 19.61 -14.49
N ILE A 139 -2.08 18.40 -14.44
CA ILE A 139 -2.00 17.53 -13.26
C ILE A 139 -0.56 17.11 -12.96
N GLY A 140 0.22 16.77 -13.99
CA GLY A 140 1.65 16.48 -13.83
C GLY A 140 2.43 17.65 -13.24
N LYS A 141 2.17 18.88 -13.73
CA LYS A 141 2.79 20.12 -13.21
C LYS A 141 2.37 20.47 -11.78
N ALA A 142 1.17 20.08 -11.35
CA ALA A 142 0.72 20.23 -9.97
C ALA A 142 1.48 19.31 -8.99
N GLY A 143 2.27 18.36 -9.51
CA GLY A 143 3.10 17.44 -8.73
C GLY A 143 2.28 16.46 -7.90
N VAL A 144 2.94 15.74 -6.99
CA VAL A 144 2.32 14.71 -6.14
C VAL A 144 1.19 15.25 -5.25
N GLY A 145 1.13 16.57 -5.04
CA GLY A 145 0.08 17.23 -4.26
C GLY A 145 -1.24 17.44 -5.01
N GLY A 146 -1.20 17.40 -6.35
CA GLY A 146 -2.36 17.59 -7.22
C GLY A 146 -2.75 16.35 -8.02
N GLN A 147 -2.25 15.17 -7.65
CA GLN A 147 -2.59 13.92 -8.34
C GLN A 147 -2.79 12.76 -7.34
N GLY A 148 -3.09 11.58 -7.87
CA GLY A 148 -3.18 10.34 -7.10
C GLY A 148 -4.39 10.22 -6.18
N LEU A 149 -4.39 9.15 -5.40
CA LEU A 149 -5.53 8.70 -4.60
C LEU A 149 -6.01 9.73 -3.57
N ALA A 150 -5.10 10.51 -2.96
CA ALA A 150 -5.47 11.53 -1.98
C ALA A 150 -6.18 12.73 -2.63
N THR A 151 -5.79 13.08 -3.86
CA THR A 151 -6.45 14.14 -4.62
C THR A 151 -7.84 13.70 -5.04
N LEU A 152 -7.97 12.48 -5.57
CA LEU A 152 -9.27 11.88 -5.90
C LEU A 152 -10.17 11.78 -4.67
N GLU A 153 -9.64 11.41 -3.50
CA GLU A 153 -10.41 11.40 -2.25
C GLU A 153 -10.99 12.77 -1.92
N TYR A 154 -10.20 13.83 -2.09
CA TYR A 154 -10.65 15.20 -1.83
C TYR A 154 -11.73 15.64 -2.84
N LEU A 155 -11.62 15.23 -4.10
CA LEU A 155 -12.61 15.54 -5.13
C LEU A 155 -13.92 14.78 -4.92
N LEU A 156 -13.89 13.55 -4.38
CA LEU A 156 -15.08 12.68 -4.26
C LEU A 156 -15.75 12.72 -2.89
N PHE A 157 -15.02 13.06 -1.83
CA PHE A 157 -15.50 12.99 -0.45
C PHE A 157 -15.24 14.30 0.31
N ASP A 158 -16.30 14.85 0.89
CA ASP A 158 -16.22 15.81 1.97
C ASP A 158 -17.19 15.43 3.09
N ARG A 159 -16.72 15.46 4.34
CA ARG A 159 -17.54 15.12 5.51
C ARG A 159 -18.36 16.29 6.03
N GLU A 160 -18.11 17.49 5.50
CA GLU A 160 -18.84 18.72 5.83
C GLU A 160 -19.95 19.03 4.82
N LEU A 161 -20.00 18.32 3.69
CA LEU A 161 -21.00 18.48 2.63
C LEU A 161 -21.97 17.30 2.61
N SER A 162 -23.23 17.55 2.25
CA SER A 162 -24.16 16.49 1.87
C SER A 162 -23.79 15.91 0.50
N ASP A 163 -24.34 14.74 0.17
CA ASP A 163 -24.10 14.12 -1.14
C ASP A 163 -24.66 14.97 -2.29
N GLU A 164 -25.77 15.67 -2.08
CA GLU A 164 -26.34 16.60 -3.07
C GLU A 164 -25.42 17.80 -3.29
N GLN A 165 -24.81 18.33 -2.22
CA GLN A 165 -23.83 19.43 -2.33
C GLN A 165 -22.56 18.96 -3.04
N GLN A 166 -22.10 17.74 -2.74
CA GLN A 166 -20.95 17.14 -3.41
C GLN A 166 -21.21 16.93 -4.90
N LEU A 167 -22.38 16.40 -5.25
CA LEU A 167 -22.81 16.19 -6.63
C LEU A 167 -22.96 17.52 -7.38
N SER A 168 -23.56 18.53 -6.75
CA SER A 168 -23.72 19.86 -7.34
C SER A 168 -22.38 20.50 -7.75
N ALA A 169 -21.29 20.20 -7.02
CA ALA A 169 -19.95 20.68 -7.38
C ALA A 169 -19.41 20.06 -8.69
N PHE A 170 -19.95 18.93 -9.14
CA PHE A 170 -19.63 18.32 -10.44
C PHE A 170 -20.56 18.80 -11.58
N MET A 171 -21.70 19.40 -11.24
CA MET A 171 -22.66 19.96 -12.20
C MET A 171 -22.46 21.46 -12.48
N ALA A 172 -21.47 22.09 -11.84
CA ALA A 172 -21.20 23.52 -12.03
C ALA A 172 -20.77 23.85 -13.47
N ASP A 173 -21.14 25.05 -13.93
CA ASP A 173 -21.08 25.49 -15.34
C ASP A 173 -19.73 25.32 -16.04
N GLU A 174 -18.61 25.25 -15.31
CA GLU A 174 -17.26 25.20 -15.90
C GLU A 174 -16.67 23.78 -16.07
N GLN A 175 -17.35 22.70 -15.64
CA GLN A 175 -16.89 21.29 -15.72
C GLN A 175 -15.49 20.98 -15.12
N ARG A 176 -14.77 21.97 -14.56
CA ARG A 176 -13.39 21.86 -14.05
C ARG A 176 -13.19 20.71 -13.07
N ARG A 177 -14.18 20.46 -12.21
CA ARG A 177 -14.10 19.38 -11.23
C ARG A 177 -14.11 18.01 -11.89
N CYS A 178 -14.86 17.89 -12.98
CA CYS A 178 -14.90 16.69 -13.80
C CYS A 178 -13.62 16.50 -14.60
N ASP A 179 -13.10 17.56 -15.23
CA ASP A 179 -11.81 17.51 -15.94
C ASP A 179 -10.69 17.08 -14.99
N TYR A 180 -10.67 17.60 -13.77
CA TYR A 180 -9.72 17.17 -12.76
C TYR A 180 -9.90 15.70 -12.39
N LEU A 181 -11.13 15.27 -12.10
CA LEU A 181 -11.40 13.88 -11.72
C LEU A 181 -10.95 12.89 -12.80
N VAL A 182 -11.26 13.17 -14.06
CA VAL A 182 -10.87 12.34 -15.22
C VAL A 182 -9.36 12.39 -15.45
N SER A 183 -8.73 13.56 -15.46
CA SER A 183 -7.29 13.70 -15.66
C SER A 183 -6.47 13.05 -14.54
N ALA A 184 -6.86 13.24 -13.28
CA ALA A 184 -6.17 12.64 -12.14
C ALA A 184 -6.33 11.11 -12.07
N SER A 185 -7.51 10.57 -12.40
CA SER A 185 -7.72 9.11 -12.47
C SER A 185 -6.96 8.48 -13.64
N THR A 186 -6.90 9.17 -14.79
CA THR A 186 -6.14 8.72 -15.96
C THR A 186 -4.63 8.70 -15.67
N LEU A 187 -4.09 9.75 -15.04
CA LEU A 187 -2.67 9.76 -14.64
C LEU A 187 -2.35 8.68 -13.60
N LEU A 188 -3.25 8.45 -12.64
CA LEU A 188 -3.13 7.37 -11.67
C LEU A 188 -3.04 6.00 -12.35
N ALA A 189 -3.95 5.71 -13.30
CA ALA A 189 -3.94 4.45 -14.06
C ALA A 189 -2.66 4.30 -14.90
N LYS A 190 -2.19 5.38 -15.54
CA LYS A 190 -0.91 5.37 -16.26
C LYS A 190 0.27 5.02 -15.35
N ASN A 191 0.32 5.61 -14.16
CA ASN A 191 1.38 5.34 -13.20
C ASN A 191 1.34 3.89 -12.69
N LEU A 192 0.15 3.33 -12.42
CA LEU A 192 0.02 1.92 -12.02
C LEU A 192 0.44 0.96 -13.13
N LYS A 193 0.10 1.28 -14.39
CA LYS A 193 0.58 0.54 -15.55
C LYS A 193 2.10 0.58 -15.70
N THR A 194 2.74 1.72 -15.40
CA THR A 194 4.22 1.83 -15.37
C THR A 194 4.82 0.88 -14.34
N ILE A 195 4.22 0.76 -13.16
CA ILE A 195 4.69 -0.20 -12.13
C ILE A 195 4.61 -1.62 -12.67
N VAL A 196 3.46 -2.03 -13.24
CA VAL A 196 3.30 -3.37 -13.84
C VAL A 196 4.35 -3.61 -14.92
N HIS A 197 4.55 -2.64 -15.82
CA HIS A 197 5.54 -2.73 -16.89
C HIS A 197 6.98 -2.90 -16.36
N GLY A 198 7.33 -2.28 -15.22
CA GLY A 198 8.64 -2.48 -14.61
C GLY A 198 8.87 -3.91 -14.08
N TRP A 199 7.81 -4.64 -13.74
CA TRP A 199 7.91 -6.01 -13.22
C TRP A 199 8.07 -7.07 -14.31
N VAL A 200 7.42 -6.90 -15.46
CA VAL A 200 7.34 -7.90 -16.54
C VAL A 200 8.59 -7.90 -17.44
N SER A 201 8.82 -9.02 -18.13
CA SER A 201 10.05 -9.28 -18.89
C SER A 201 10.21 -8.44 -20.15
N ASP A 202 9.11 -8.01 -20.76
CA ASP A 202 9.10 -7.11 -21.93
C ASP A 202 9.14 -5.62 -21.54
N GLY A 203 9.29 -5.32 -20.24
CA GLY A 203 9.50 -3.98 -19.73
C GLY A 203 10.78 -3.88 -18.89
N GLY A 204 10.65 -3.58 -17.59
CA GLY A 204 11.80 -3.39 -16.70
C GLY A 204 12.49 -4.69 -16.27
N ASN A 205 11.84 -5.83 -16.45
CA ASN A 205 12.31 -7.16 -16.06
C ASN A 205 12.78 -7.29 -14.59
N TYR A 206 12.26 -6.45 -13.69
CA TYR A 206 12.64 -6.50 -12.28
C TYR A 206 12.20 -7.81 -11.60
N GLY A 207 11.10 -8.40 -12.07
CA GLY A 207 10.63 -9.70 -11.62
C GLY A 207 11.68 -10.78 -11.81
N GLU A 208 12.23 -10.92 -13.02
CA GLU A 208 13.28 -11.90 -13.31
C GLU A 208 14.55 -11.62 -12.54
N ALA A 209 14.95 -10.34 -12.45
CA ALA A 209 16.12 -9.93 -11.68
C ALA A 209 16.07 -10.42 -10.23
N MET A 210 14.89 -10.54 -9.62
CA MET A 210 14.76 -11.09 -8.27
C MET A 210 15.17 -12.56 -8.20
N TRP A 211 14.77 -13.42 -9.15
CA TRP A 211 15.11 -14.84 -9.10
C TRP A 211 16.36 -15.22 -9.89
N THR A 212 17.01 -14.29 -10.61
CA THR A 212 18.35 -14.48 -11.21
C THR A 212 19.45 -13.85 -10.36
N ALA A 213 19.15 -13.43 -9.13
CA ALA A 213 20.12 -12.87 -8.20
C ALA A 213 21.32 -13.82 -7.97
N GLY A 214 22.53 -13.26 -8.07
CA GLY A 214 23.79 -14.03 -8.07
C GLY A 214 24.11 -14.78 -9.37
N GLU A 215 23.22 -14.77 -10.36
CA GLU A 215 23.36 -15.46 -11.65
C GLU A 215 22.86 -14.58 -12.81
N GLY A 216 23.46 -13.38 -12.96
CA GLY A 216 23.18 -12.49 -14.08
C GLY A 216 22.06 -11.46 -13.86
N SER A 217 21.54 -11.34 -12.64
CA SER A 217 20.63 -10.24 -12.27
C SER A 217 21.31 -8.88 -12.44
N ALA A 218 20.59 -7.93 -13.04
CA ALA A 218 21.02 -6.54 -13.17
C ALA A 218 20.97 -5.74 -11.86
N TYR A 219 20.26 -6.25 -10.85
CA TYR A 219 19.95 -5.52 -9.60
C TYR A 219 20.56 -6.18 -8.34
N PHE A 220 20.84 -7.48 -8.38
CA PHE A 220 21.23 -8.25 -7.19
C PHE A 220 22.46 -9.12 -7.46
N THR A 221 23.55 -8.81 -6.77
CA THR A 221 24.82 -9.55 -6.87
C THR A 221 24.79 -10.88 -6.12
N GLU A 222 23.91 -11.04 -5.14
CA GLU A 222 23.84 -12.23 -4.29
C GLU A 222 22.41 -12.75 -4.17
N ALA A 223 22.23 -14.07 -4.21
CA ALA A 223 20.91 -14.71 -4.22
C ALA A 223 20.03 -14.40 -3.00
N TYR A 224 20.63 -14.04 -1.86
CA TYR A 224 19.89 -13.73 -0.63
C TYR A 224 19.37 -12.28 -0.57
N GLN A 225 19.96 -11.34 -1.31
CA GLN A 225 19.61 -9.92 -1.26
C GLN A 225 18.12 -9.63 -1.54
N PRO A 226 17.49 -10.18 -2.60
CA PRO A 226 16.06 -9.99 -2.83
C PRO A 226 15.18 -10.65 -1.78
N VAL A 227 15.61 -11.74 -1.15
CA VAL A 227 14.90 -12.35 -0.01
C VAL A 227 14.92 -11.40 1.18
N GLU A 228 16.08 -10.83 1.51
CA GLU A 228 16.23 -9.85 2.58
C GLU A 228 15.39 -8.58 2.32
N LEU A 229 15.43 -8.05 1.10
CA LEU A 229 14.60 -6.92 0.67
C LEU A 229 13.12 -7.20 0.91
N LEU A 230 12.62 -8.34 0.44
CA LEU A 230 11.23 -8.75 0.57
C LEU A 230 10.82 -8.86 2.05
N VAL A 231 11.56 -9.62 2.85
CA VAL A 231 11.24 -9.84 4.27
C VAL A 231 11.26 -8.53 5.05
N ASN A 232 12.26 -7.67 4.79
CA ASN A 232 12.34 -6.35 5.42
C ASN A 232 11.16 -5.46 5.01
N SER A 233 10.73 -5.47 3.75
CA SER A 233 9.59 -4.70 3.28
C SER A 233 8.27 -5.16 3.93
N LEU A 234 8.04 -6.48 4.01
CA LEU A 234 6.88 -7.06 4.71
C LEU A 234 6.85 -6.64 6.18
N TYR A 235 8.00 -6.75 6.88
CA TYR A 235 8.13 -6.34 8.28
C TYR A 235 7.84 -4.84 8.47
N GLN A 236 8.43 -3.98 7.64
CA GLN A 236 8.20 -2.54 7.69
C GLN A 236 6.74 -2.18 7.44
N SER A 237 6.04 -2.94 6.59
CA SER A 237 4.61 -2.75 6.33
C SER A 237 3.75 -3.03 7.56
N VAL A 238 4.03 -4.12 8.30
CA VAL A 238 3.37 -4.42 9.58
C VAL A 238 3.66 -3.33 10.62
N GLN A 239 4.92 -2.90 10.73
CA GLN A 239 5.31 -1.80 11.62
C GLN A 239 4.58 -0.50 11.25
N ALA A 240 4.39 -0.21 9.96
CA ALA A 240 3.63 0.95 9.51
C ALA A 240 2.14 0.86 9.90
N VAL A 241 1.52 -0.32 9.84
CA VAL A 241 0.16 -0.55 10.34
C VAL A 241 0.09 -0.25 11.83
N GLU A 242 0.94 -0.87 12.63
CA GLU A 242 0.94 -0.75 14.09
C GLU A 242 1.19 0.70 14.52
N ILE A 243 2.23 1.34 13.96
CA ILE A 243 2.69 2.64 14.41
C ILE A 243 1.92 3.77 13.73
N LYS A 244 1.91 3.81 12.40
CA LYS A 244 1.42 4.96 11.63
C LYS A 244 -0.09 4.93 11.42
N LYS A 245 -0.67 3.74 11.17
CA LYS A 245 -2.11 3.60 10.87
C LYS A 245 -2.98 3.42 12.11
N LEU A 246 -2.44 2.88 13.21
CA LEU A 246 -3.14 2.69 14.49
C LEU A 246 -2.55 3.56 15.61
N GLY A 247 -1.27 3.39 15.93
CA GLY A 247 -0.64 3.96 17.11
C GLY A 247 -0.72 5.48 17.21
N VAL A 248 -0.31 6.18 16.14
CA VAL A 248 -0.38 7.65 16.04
C VAL A 248 -1.82 8.17 16.08
N PRO A 249 -2.75 7.76 15.18
CA PRO A 249 -4.10 8.32 15.18
C PRO A 249 -4.93 7.97 16.43
N LEU A 250 -4.65 6.85 17.09
CA LEU A 250 -5.31 6.47 18.34
C LEU A 250 -4.65 7.09 19.59
N GLY A 251 -3.54 7.82 19.43
CA GLY A 251 -2.82 8.42 20.56
C GLY A 251 -2.12 7.40 21.46
N LEU A 252 -1.93 6.18 20.99
CA LEU A 252 -1.26 5.09 21.71
C LEU A 252 0.27 5.26 21.72
N ARG A 253 0.79 6.12 20.84
CA ARG A 253 2.20 6.50 20.80
C ARG A 253 2.32 8.03 20.76
N GLY A 254 2.99 8.62 21.76
CA GLY A 254 3.43 10.03 21.68
C GLY A 254 2.78 11.06 22.61
N SER A 255 2.19 10.68 23.74
CA SER A 255 1.84 11.70 24.75
C SER A 255 3.04 12.03 25.64
N ARG A 256 3.82 13.06 25.29
CA ARG A 256 4.80 13.69 26.22
C ARG A 256 4.14 14.21 27.51
N SER A 257 2.83 14.41 27.51
CA SER A 257 2.03 14.94 28.63
C SER A 257 1.25 13.85 29.42
N GLY A 258 1.57 12.57 29.24
CA GLY A 258 0.98 11.47 30.04
C GLY A 258 -0.49 11.10 29.80
N LYS A 259 -1.21 11.69 28.82
CA LYS A 259 -2.58 11.30 28.47
C LYS A 259 -2.72 10.95 26.97
N PRO A 260 -3.18 9.74 26.61
CA PRO A 260 -3.49 9.40 25.23
C PRO A 260 -4.46 10.44 24.62
N LYS A 261 -4.11 11.00 23.47
CA LYS A 261 -4.96 11.91 22.71
C LYS A 261 -5.11 11.38 21.29
N ALA A 262 -6.34 11.06 20.88
CA ALA A 262 -6.64 10.65 19.52
C ALA A 262 -6.46 11.82 18.53
N TYR A 263 -6.02 11.50 17.32
CA TYR A 263 -5.83 12.43 16.21
C TYR A 263 -6.60 11.92 14.97
N PRO A 264 -7.94 12.13 14.90
CA PRO A 264 -8.76 11.56 13.82
C PRO A 264 -8.30 11.92 12.40
N TYR A 265 -7.82 13.16 12.18
CA TYR A 265 -7.31 13.61 10.88
C TYR A 265 -5.94 13.04 10.49
N LYS A 266 -5.31 12.24 11.36
CA LYS A 266 -4.11 11.46 11.06
C LYS A 266 -4.45 10.03 10.60
N LEU A 267 -5.71 9.62 10.66
CA LEU A 267 -6.15 8.36 10.04
C LEU A 267 -5.94 8.43 8.52
N GLU A 268 -5.42 7.35 7.95
CA GLU A 268 -5.34 7.18 6.50
C GLU A 268 -6.75 7.16 5.91
N ALA A 269 -6.99 7.88 4.82
CA ALA A 269 -8.29 7.95 4.16
C ALA A 269 -9.46 8.32 5.09
N TRP A 270 -9.23 9.27 6.01
CA TRP A 270 -10.23 9.67 7.00
C TRP A 270 -11.45 10.37 6.38
N ARG A 271 -11.29 11.00 5.19
CA ARG A 271 -12.37 11.72 4.50
C ARG A 271 -13.43 10.74 4.00
N SER A 272 -12.98 9.66 3.38
CA SER A 272 -13.81 8.56 2.90
C SER A 272 -14.19 7.52 3.97
N GLY A 273 -13.64 7.63 5.19
CA GLY A 273 -13.89 6.67 6.26
C GLY A 273 -13.28 5.28 6.04
N ARG A 274 -12.32 5.15 5.12
CA ARG A 274 -11.74 3.86 4.67
C ARG A 274 -10.61 3.32 5.54
N SER A 275 -10.24 4.01 6.63
CA SER A 275 -9.03 3.73 7.43
C SER A 275 -8.89 2.26 7.86
N LEU A 276 -9.94 1.67 8.44
CA LEU A 276 -9.90 0.26 8.88
C LEU A 276 -9.88 -0.72 7.70
N ALA A 277 -10.64 -0.43 6.65
CA ALA A 277 -10.67 -1.26 5.46
C ALA A 277 -9.30 -1.28 4.74
N ASN A 278 -8.58 -0.16 4.76
CA ASN A 278 -7.23 -0.08 4.22
C ASN A 278 -6.22 -0.86 5.06
N ILE A 279 -6.34 -0.84 6.40
CA ILE A 279 -5.53 -1.70 7.27
C ILE A 279 -5.76 -3.18 6.94
N ASN A 280 -7.03 -3.60 6.84
CA ASN A 280 -7.38 -4.98 6.48
C ASN A 280 -6.83 -5.35 5.09
N SER A 281 -6.90 -4.43 4.13
CA SER A 281 -6.34 -4.63 2.79
C SER A 281 -4.82 -4.80 2.83
N THR A 282 -4.10 -3.99 3.61
CA THR A 282 -2.66 -4.17 3.84
C THR A 282 -2.36 -5.56 4.40
N LEU A 283 -3.04 -5.98 5.47
CA LEU A 283 -2.81 -7.30 6.08
C LEU A 283 -3.14 -8.45 5.11
N SER A 284 -4.22 -8.33 4.33
CA SER A 284 -4.57 -9.31 3.30
C SER A 284 -3.51 -9.40 2.21
N GLY A 285 -2.93 -8.29 1.77
CA GLY A 285 -1.84 -8.31 0.78
C GLY A 285 -0.57 -8.97 1.29
N LEU A 286 -0.18 -8.67 2.54
CA LEU A 286 0.93 -9.36 3.21
C LEU A 286 0.67 -10.86 3.31
N GLN A 287 -0.56 -11.25 3.64
CA GLN A 287 -0.96 -12.66 3.68
C GLN A 287 -0.86 -13.33 2.32
N SER A 288 -1.29 -12.68 1.23
CA SER A 288 -1.12 -13.24 -0.12
C SER A 288 0.35 -13.49 -0.45
N VAL A 289 1.26 -12.56 -0.11
CA VAL A 289 2.71 -12.78 -0.31
C VAL A 289 3.23 -13.96 0.51
N LEU A 290 2.82 -14.07 1.78
CA LEU A 290 3.27 -15.15 2.67
C LEU A 290 2.72 -16.53 2.26
N VAL A 291 1.45 -16.59 1.85
CA VAL A 291 0.73 -17.83 1.56
C VAL A 291 0.83 -18.19 0.08
N GLU A 292 0.29 -17.36 -0.81
CA GLU A 292 0.23 -17.62 -2.26
C GLU A 292 1.63 -17.55 -2.89
N GLY A 293 2.48 -16.65 -2.39
CA GLY A 293 3.90 -16.58 -2.77
C GLY A 293 4.75 -17.75 -2.28
N GLY A 294 4.22 -18.60 -1.39
CA GLY A 294 4.86 -19.85 -0.97
C GLY A 294 5.88 -19.74 0.15
N ILE A 295 6.03 -18.56 0.79
CA ILE A 295 6.98 -18.36 1.89
C ILE A 295 6.66 -19.28 3.08
N LEU A 296 5.39 -19.34 3.51
CA LEU A 296 4.99 -20.22 4.61
C LEU A 296 5.16 -21.70 4.26
N GLN A 297 4.93 -22.07 3.00
CA GLN A 297 5.16 -23.44 2.55
C GLN A 297 6.64 -23.78 2.58
N TRP A 298 7.50 -22.89 2.07
CA TRP A 298 8.94 -23.04 2.12
C TRP A 298 9.45 -23.21 3.56
N LEU A 299 8.94 -22.43 4.51
CA LEU A 299 9.29 -22.59 5.94
C LEU A 299 8.89 -23.97 6.49
N ARG A 300 7.72 -24.49 6.13
CA ARG A 300 7.28 -25.84 6.54
C ARG A 300 8.19 -26.93 5.99
N ASP A 301 8.55 -26.83 4.72
CA ASP A 301 9.38 -27.82 4.03
C ASP A 301 10.84 -27.81 4.52
N ASN A 302 11.30 -26.69 5.09
CA ASN A 302 12.68 -26.49 5.54
C ASN A 302 12.83 -26.53 7.08
N LYS A 303 12.00 -27.31 7.79
CA LYS A 303 12.08 -27.52 9.25
C LYS A 303 11.87 -26.26 10.10
N HIS A 304 11.18 -25.26 9.56
CA HIS A 304 10.76 -24.04 10.27
C HIS A 304 9.24 -23.98 10.45
N ALA A 305 8.59 -25.14 10.59
CA ALA A 305 7.13 -25.24 10.69
C ALA A 305 6.52 -24.46 11.86
N ASP A 306 7.24 -24.31 12.97
CA ASP A 306 6.74 -23.52 14.12
C ASP A 306 6.78 -22.01 13.86
N LEU A 307 7.73 -21.53 13.07
CA LEU A 307 7.73 -20.14 12.59
C LEU A 307 6.57 -19.90 11.61
N ALA A 308 6.23 -20.88 10.79
CA ALA A 308 5.11 -20.78 9.84
C ALA A 308 3.71 -20.84 10.47
N LYS A 309 3.60 -21.12 11.78
CA LYS A 309 2.34 -21.14 12.55
C LYS A 309 2.07 -19.83 13.29
N GLN A 310 3.11 -19.02 13.54
CA GLN A 310 3.02 -17.73 14.23
C GLN A 310 2.41 -16.68 13.31
#